data_AF-W4P6C4-F1
#
_entry.id   AF-W4P6C4-F1
#
_cell.length_a   1.000
_cell.length_b   1.000
_cell.length_c   1.000
_cell.angle_alpha   90.00
_cell.angle_beta   90.00
_cell.angle_gamma   90.00
#
_symmetry.space_group_name_H-M   'P 1'
#
loop_
_entity.id
_entity.type
_entity.pdbx_description
1 polymer ?
#
loop_
_entity_poly.entity_id
_entity_poly.type
_entity_poly.pdbx_seq_one_letter_code
_entity_poly.pdbx_strand_id
1 'polypeptide(L)'
;MVNKKMFSPEDMPIMNRNIYELVVKESDGNVSQFAEKIGIRQQTLNRIFNTDKRSGKYPSVSDDIKRAIYNKYGITEIQLLSDTQHADMEEKNNGYNEYSERFLKVIDKLGVSDYSVWNGVSGISKEQMSKIRRGVGGASLNIIRDFGKHFEKANIDFILTGRGNPLKTEAETIEIPESNRIYIETEGEYDAAVKKGLHLLPEVSFKFAAGQYQLINISEDITRYWYLPDCKDCEGVAQVVGNSMAPTLLRDAGSR
;
A
#
# COMPACT_ATOMS: atom_id res chain seq x y z
N MET A 1 26.15 -19.60 44.42
CA MET A 1 24.88 -18.83 44.38
C MET A 1 25.20 -17.38 44.06
N VAL A 2 25.11 -16.99 42.79
CA VAL A 2 25.23 -15.57 42.42
C VAL A 2 23.82 -15.00 42.47
N ASN A 3 23.58 -14.10 43.41
CA ASN A 3 22.35 -13.32 43.54
C ASN A 3 22.13 -12.51 42.25
N LYS A 4 21.42 -13.10 41.27
CA LYS A 4 20.86 -12.38 40.13
C LYS A 4 19.72 -11.54 40.71
N LYS A 5 20.02 -10.30 41.10
CA LYS A 5 18.99 -9.30 41.39
C LYS A 5 18.10 -9.25 40.14
N MET A 6 16.94 -9.90 40.18
CA MET A 6 15.94 -9.77 39.14
C MET A 6 15.50 -8.31 39.21
N PHE A 7 15.96 -7.52 38.25
CA PHE A 7 15.42 -6.20 38.01
C PHE A 7 13.94 -6.39 37.67
N SER A 8 13.02 -5.77 38.41
CA SER A 8 11.60 -5.73 38.06
C SER A 8 11.45 -4.82 36.84
N PRO A 9 11.23 -5.36 35.62
CA PRO A 9 11.24 -4.55 34.39
C PRO A 9 9.98 -3.68 34.29
N GLU A 10 8.91 -4.04 35.00
CA GLU A 10 7.60 -3.41 34.93
C GLU A 10 7.59 -1.98 35.50
N ASP A 11 8.50 -1.67 36.42
CA ASP A 11 8.59 -0.34 37.07
C ASP A 11 9.53 0.62 36.34
N MET A 12 10.24 0.17 35.30
CA MET A 12 11.17 1.00 34.54
C MET A 12 10.45 1.86 33.50
N PRO A 13 10.93 3.09 33.22
CA PRO A 13 10.52 3.82 32.04
C PRO A 13 10.71 2.99 30.78
N ILE A 14 9.79 3.13 29.82
CA ILE A 14 9.70 2.31 28.59
C ILE A 14 11.07 2.16 27.90
N MET A 15 11.78 3.27 27.70
CA MET A 15 13.11 3.26 27.07
C MET A 15 14.13 2.45 27.87
N ASN A 16 14.16 2.61 29.20
CA ASN A 16 15.09 1.90 30.08
C ASN A 16 14.77 0.39 30.08
N ARG A 17 13.48 0.04 30.08
CA ARG A 17 13.00 -1.35 29.98
C ARG A 17 13.39 -1.99 28.65
N ASN A 18 13.11 -1.32 27.53
CA ASN A 18 13.41 -1.84 26.20
C ASN A 18 14.92 -2.04 25.98
N ILE A 19 15.77 -1.16 26.54
CA ILE A 19 17.23 -1.37 26.53
C ILE A 19 17.62 -2.56 27.41
N TYR A 20 16.96 -2.76 28.56
CA TYR A 20 17.20 -3.91 29.42
C TYR A 20 16.81 -5.23 28.72
N GLU A 21 15.66 -5.25 28.04
CA GLU A 21 15.23 -6.38 27.20
C GLU A 21 16.23 -6.66 26.08
N LEU A 22 16.80 -5.62 25.46
CA LEU A 22 17.86 -5.77 24.46
C LEU A 22 19.13 -6.40 25.06
N VAL A 23 19.50 -6.07 26.31
CA VAL A 23 20.61 -6.72 27.02
C VAL A 23 20.30 -8.21 27.28
N VAL A 24 19.06 -8.53 27.64
CA VAL A 24 18.61 -9.91 27.83
C VAL A 24 18.69 -10.68 26.51
N LYS A 25 18.16 -10.12 25.42
CA LYS A 25 18.14 -10.73 24.10
C LYS A 25 19.55 -10.95 23.53
N GLU A 26 20.40 -9.93 23.58
CA GLU A 26 21.68 -9.93 22.86
C GLU A 26 22.86 -10.47 23.69
N SER A 27 22.70 -10.63 25.01
CA SER A 27 23.80 -11.01 25.92
C SER A 27 23.34 -11.86 27.11
N ASP A 28 22.16 -12.49 27.04
CA ASP A 28 21.59 -13.32 28.11
C ASP A 28 21.53 -12.62 29.48
N GLY A 29 21.37 -11.29 29.44
CA GLY A 29 21.33 -10.42 30.62
C GLY A 29 22.70 -9.97 31.12
N ASN A 30 23.80 -10.31 30.45
CA ASN A 30 25.13 -9.85 30.81
C ASN A 30 25.39 -8.41 30.33
N VAL A 31 25.19 -7.46 31.23
CA VAL A 31 25.37 -6.02 30.97
C VAL A 31 26.81 -5.67 30.56
N SER A 32 27.82 -6.38 31.08
CA SER A 32 29.23 -6.11 30.75
C SER A 32 29.51 -6.46 29.29
N GLN A 33 29.09 -7.64 28.86
CA GLN A 33 29.24 -8.11 27.48
C GLN A 33 28.46 -7.22 26.50
N PHE A 34 27.23 -6.81 26.85
CA PHE A 34 26.45 -5.91 26.01
C PHE A 34 27.11 -4.53 25.88
N ALA A 35 27.59 -3.97 27.00
CA ALA A 35 28.27 -2.68 27.02
C ALA A 35 29.52 -2.67 26.13
N GLU A 36 30.30 -3.76 26.16
CA GLU A 36 31.45 -3.97 25.26
C GLU A 36 31.00 -4.03 23.79
N LYS A 37 29.94 -4.78 23.47
CA LYS A 37 29.40 -4.91 22.11
C LYS A 37 28.99 -3.58 21.47
N ILE A 38 28.44 -2.65 22.26
CA ILE A 38 28.01 -1.32 21.80
C ILE A 38 29.06 -0.23 22.01
N GLY A 39 30.20 -0.54 22.64
CA GLY A 39 31.28 0.43 22.89
C GLY A 39 30.99 1.45 23.98
N ILE A 40 30.14 1.11 24.97
CA ILE A 40 29.81 1.97 26.12
C ILE A 40 30.40 1.41 27.40
N ARG A 41 30.79 2.27 28.34
CA ARG A 41 31.25 1.82 29.66
C ARG A 41 30.11 1.14 30.43
N GLN A 42 30.36 -0.03 31.01
CA GLN A 42 29.37 -0.78 31.79
C GLN A 42 28.71 0.06 32.89
N GLN A 43 29.47 0.93 33.58
CA GLN A 43 28.92 1.82 34.62
C GLN A 43 27.87 2.79 34.08
N THR A 44 28.06 3.30 32.87
CA THR A 44 27.10 4.20 32.19
C THR A 44 25.78 3.48 31.93
N LEU A 45 25.85 2.22 31.48
CA LEU A 45 24.66 1.42 31.20
C LEU A 45 23.97 0.93 32.47
N ASN A 46 24.73 0.53 33.49
CA ASN A 46 24.17 0.16 34.80
C ASN A 46 23.37 1.29 35.44
N ARG A 47 23.73 2.55 35.18
CA ARG A 47 23.06 3.71 35.77
C ARG A 47 21.61 3.84 35.31
N ILE A 48 21.29 3.47 34.06
CA ILE A 48 19.91 3.58 33.54
C ILE A 48 19.00 2.44 34.05
N PHE A 49 19.56 1.34 34.55
CA PHE A 49 18.80 0.20 35.09
C PHE A 49 18.55 0.28 36.60
N ASN A 50 19.06 1.32 37.27
CA ASN A 50 18.91 1.50 38.71
C ASN A 50 18.35 2.89 39.01
N THR A 51 17.53 3.00 40.06
CA THR A 51 17.05 4.30 40.54
C THR A 51 18.18 5.10 41.17
N ASP A 52 18.16 6.42 40.96
CA ASP A 52 19.07 7.33 41.65
C ASP A 52 18.65 7.45 43.12
N LYS A 53 19.60 7.20 44.05
CA LYS A 53 19.35 7.21 45.49
C LYS A 53 18.80 8.53 46.02
N ARG A 54 19.05 9.65 45.33
CA ARG A 54 18.62 10.99 45.76
C ARG A 54 17.21 11.33 45.31
N SER A 55 16.84 10.92 44.09
CA SER A 55 15.55 11.27 43.49
C SER A 55 14.53 10.14 43.51
N GLY A 56 14.95 8.90 43.72
CA GLY A 56 14.12 7.70 43.60
C GLY A 56 13.71 7.37 42.16
N LYS A 57 14.20 8.13 41.16
CA LYS A 57 13.82 7.98 39.75
C LYS A 57 14.93 7.30 38.96
N TYR A 58 14.53 6.60 37.90
CA TYR A 58 15.48 6.09 36.91
C TYR A 58 16.13 7.25 36.14
N PRO A 59 17.46 7.27 35.99
CA PRO A 59 18.14 8.20 35.11
C PRO A 59 17.67 8.04 33.67
N SER A 60 17.51 9.17 32.97
CA SER A 60 17.20 9.18 31.54
C SER A 60 18.36 8.62 30.72
N VAL A 61 18.03 7.97 29.62
CA VAL A 61 19.02 7.43 28.67
C VAL A 61 19.67 8.58 27.92
N SER A 62 21.00 8.63 27.94
CA SER A 62 21.77 9.64 27.20
C SER A 62 21.82 9.35 25.71
N ASP A 63 22.02 10.40 24.91
CA ASP A 63 22.12 10.27 23.44
C ASP A 63 23.33 9.43 23.00
N ASP A 64 24.37 9.33 23.83
CA ASP A 64 25.50 8.43 23.58
C ASP A 64 25.06 6.97 23.56
N ILE A 65 24.20 6.55 24.50
CA ILE A 65 23.65 5.20 24.56
C ILE A 65 22.74 4.96 23.34
N LYS A 66 21.86 5.92 23.03
CA LYS A 66 20.95 5.81 21.87
C LYS A 66 21.72 5.66 20.56
N ARG A 67 22.74 6.49 20.34
CA ARG A 67 23.61 6.43 19.15
C ARG A 67 24.40 5.12 19.08
N ALA A 68 24.93 4.64 20.20
CA ALA A 68 25.65 3.37 20.24
C ALA A 68 24.75 2.19 19.84
N ILE A 69 23.51 2.16 20.36
CA ILE A 69 22.50 1.16 20.02
C ILE A 69 22.10 1.28 18.55
N TYR A 70 21.85 2.49 18.05
CA TYR A 70 21.53 2.72 16.64
C TYR A 70 22.66 2.26 15.72
N ASN A 71 23.91 2.61 16.02
CA ASN A 71 25.05 2.22 15.19
C ASN A 71 25.25 0.71 15.18
N LYS A 72 24.98 0.02 16.29
CA LYS A 72 25.19 -1.42 16.40
C LYS A 72 24.04 -2.24 15.81
N TYR A 73 22.81 -1.88 16.14
CA TYR A 73 21.61 -2.67 15.84
C TYR A 73 20.68 -1.99 14.83
N GLY A 74 20.85 -0.69 14.56
CA GLY A 74 19.94 0.12 13.74
C GLY A 74 18.61 0.43 14.41
N ILE A 75 18.53 0.26 15.72
CA ILE A 75 17.32 0.54 16.50
C ILE A 75 17.27 2.06 16.74
N THR A 76 16.18 2.67 16.29
CA THR A 76 15.93 4.12 16.45
C THR A 76 15.35 4.44 17.82
N GLU A 77 15.42 5.72 18.22
CA GLU A 77 14.82 6.18 19.47
C GLU A 77 13.31 5.92 19.54
N ILE A 78 12.61 6.04 18.40
CA ILE A 78 11.16 5.75 18.30
C ILE A 78 10.89 4.29 18.67
N GLN A 79 11.69 3.35 18.16
CA GLN A 79 11.57 1.92 18.49
C GLN A 79 11.93 1.62 19.94
N LEU A 80 12.83 2.40 20.55
CA LEU A 80 13.11 2.29 21.99
C LEU A 80 11.98 2.86 22.87
N LEU A 81 11.11 3.71 22.33
CA LEU A 81 9.99 4.33 23.03
C LEU A 81 8.65 3.61 22.82
N SER A 82 8.58 2.61 21.95
CA SER A 82 7.34 1.85 21.71
C SER A 82 7.13 0.77 22.78
N ASP A 83 5.90 0.66 23.30
CA ASP A 83 5.44 -0.50 24.06
C ASP A 83 5.21 -1.66 23.09
N THR A 84 6.25 -2.40 22.76
CA THR A 84 6.11 -3.62 21.94
C THR A 84 5.66 -4.78 22.83
N GLN A 85 4.34 -4.99 22.94
CA GLN A 85 3.75 -6.30 23.24
C GLN A 85 3.74 -7.22 22.00
N HIS A 86 4.83 -7.19 21.22
CA HIS A 86 4.99 -8.06 20.07
C HIS A 86 6.31 -8.81 20.21
N ALA A 87 6.15 -10.03 20.73
CA ALA A 87 7.15 -11.07 20.61
C ALA A 87 7.48 -11.30 19.13
N ASP A 88 8.78 -11.34 18.90
CA ASP A 88 9.50 -12.00 17.81
C ASP A 88 9.57 -11.35 16.42
N MET A 89 10.84 -11.17 16.01
CA MET A 89 11.41 -10.85 14.69
C MET A 89 11.37 -9.39 14.20
N GLU A 90 12.46 -8.68 14.49
CA GLU A 90 13.12 -7.89 13.44
C GLU A 90 14.63 -8.13 13.49
N GLU A 91 15.14 -8.87 12.51
CA GLU A 91 16.51 -8.71 12.02
C GLU A 91 16.49 -8.61 10.48
N LYS A 92 16.43 -7.35 10.03
CA LYS A 92 16.85 -6.78 8.75
C LYS A 92 16.98 -7.71 7.53
N ASN A 93 15.90 -7.81 6.78
CA ASN A 93 15.78 -7.44 5.35
C ASN A 93 14.44 -7.96 4.82
N ASN A 94 13.32 -7.56 5.44
CA ASN A 94 12.03 -8.08 5.01
C ASN A 94 11.60 -7.41 3.71
N GLY A 95 12.19 -7.86 2.60
CA GLY A 95 11.55 -7.72 1.29
C GLY A 95 10.17 -8.40 1.31
N TYR A 96 9.96 -9.34 2.22
CA TYR A 96 8.66 -9.94 2.48
C TYR A 96 7.63 -8.87 2.84
N ASN A 97 6.70 -8.68 1.92
CA ASN A 97 5.67 -7.64 1.95
C ASN A 97 4.28 -8.30 1.95
N GLU A 98 3.24 -7.50 2.16
CA GLU A 98 1.85 -7.96 2.10
C GLU A 98 1.48 -8.63 0.76
N TYR A 99 2.16 -8.26 -0.34
CA TYR A 99 2.00 -8.93 -1.63
C TYR A 99 2.57 -10.35 -1.63
N SER A 100 3.63 -10.61 -0.85
CA SER A 100 4.28 -11.91 -0.76
C SER A 100 3.36 -12.94 -0.13
N GLU A 101 2.67 -12.56 0.95
CA GLU A 101 1.66 -13.42 1.58
C GLU A 101 0.52 -13.72 0.62
N ARG A 102 -0.01 -12.69 -0.06
CA ARG A 102 -1.14 -12.86 -0.99
C ARG A 102 -0.73 -13.65 -2.22
N PHE A 103 0.48 -13.44 -2.73
CA PHE A 103 1.07 -14.20 -3.83
C PHE A 103 1.17 -15.69 -3.52
N LEU A 104 1.69 -16.05 -2.33
CA LEU A 104 1.75 -17.44 -1.88
C LEU A 104 0.34 -18.05 -1.71
N LYS A 105 -0.62 -17.30 -1.17
CA LYS A 105 -2.03 -17.73 -1.08
C LYS A 105 -2.63 -18.06 -2.45
N VAL A 106 -2.31 -17.27 -3.48
CA VAL A 106 -2.78 -17.52 -4.85
C VAL A 106 -2.17 -18.80 -5.41
N ILE A 107 -0.85 -19.01 -5.25
CA ILE A 107 -0.15 -20.22 -5.67
C ILE A 107 -0.77 -21.47 -5.01
N ASP A 108 -0.97 -21.41 -3.70
CA ASP A 108 -1.53 -22.53 -2.94
C ASP A 108 -2.98 -22.84 -3.38
N LYS A 109 -3.77 -21.81 -3.73
CA LYS A 109 -5.14 -21.99 -4.25
C LYS A 109 -5.20 -22.49 -5.68
N LEU A 110 -4.24 -22.12 -6.53
CA LEU A 110 -4.10 -22.69 -7.87
C LEU A 110 -3.74 -24.18 -7.83
N GLY A 111 -3.23 -24.67 -6.70
CA GLY A 111 -2.77 -26.05 -6.55
C GLY A 111 -1.49 -26.34 -7.36
N VAL A 112 -0.72 -25.30 -7.69
CA VAL A 112 0.52 -25.42 -8.46
C VAL A 112 1.72 -25.50 -7.53
N SER A 113 2.72 -26.30 -7.91
CA SER A 113 3.95 -26.42 -7.13
C SER A 113 4.87 -25.22 -7.36
N ASP A 114 5.69 -24.87 -6.36
CA ASP A 114 6.74 -23.84 -6.50
C ASP A 114 7.65 -24.12 -7.72
N TYR A 115 7.92 -25.40 -8.02
CA TYR A 115 8.67 -25.84 -9.20
C TYR A 115 8.02 -25.40 -10.51
N SER A 116 6.71 -25.62 -10.64
CA SER A 116 5.93 -25.22 -11.81
C SER A 116 5.95 -23.71 -12.03
N VAL A 117 6.06 -22.92 -10.95
CA VAL A 117 6.11 -21.46 -11.01
C VAL A 117 7.45 -20.95 -11.53
N TRP A 118 8.58 -21.34 -10.93
CA TRP A 118 9.89 -20.82 -11.38
C TRP A 118 10.40 -21.47 -12.68
N ASN A 119 9.94 -22.68 -13.01
CA ASN A 119 10.33 -23.34 -14.27
C ASN A 119 9.42 -22.92 -15.45
N GLY A 120 8.15 -22.56 -15.18
CA GLY A 120 7.18 -22.17 -16.21
C GLY A 120 7.16 -20.66 -16.52
N VAL A 121 7.49 -19.81 -15.56
CA VAL A 121 7.41 -18.35 -15.72
C VAL A 121 8.78 -17.75 -16.03
N SER A 122 8.95 -17.24 -17.25
CA SER A 122 10.14 -16.46 -17.62
C SER A 122 10.20 -15.18 -16.77
N GLY A 123 11.19 -15.10 -15.87
CA GLY A 123 11.37 -13.93 -14.97
C GLY A 123 11.30 -14.26 -13.48
N ILE A 124 10.93 -15.49 -13.11
CA ILE A 124 10.93 -15.97 -11.72
C ILE A 124 11.97 -17.07 -11.56
N SER A 125 13.04 -16.81 -10.82
CA SER A 125 14.07 -17.81 -10.53
C SER A 125 13.72 -18.68 -9.32
N LYS A 126 14.34 -19.87 -9.24
CA LYS A 126 14.22 -20.79 -8.09
C LYS A 126 14.62 -20.11 -6.78
N GLU A 127 15.67 -19.29 -6.82
CA GLU A 127 16.19 -18.54 -5.66
C GLU A 127 15.20 -17.48 -5.20
N GLN A 128 14.56 -16.75 -6.14
CA GLN A 128 13.54 -15.76 -5.80
C GLN A 128 12.35 -16.42 -5.13
N MET A 129 11.84 -17.51 -5.70
CA MET A 129 10.71 -18.26 -5.14
C MET A 129 11.02 -18.81 -3.73
N SER A 130 12.21 -19.38 -3.55
CA SER A 130 12.68 -19.88 -2.25
C SER A 130 12.82 -18.78 -1.19
N LYS A 131 13.25 -17.58 -1.57
CA LYS A 131 13.35 -16.43 -0.64
C LYS A 131 11.98 -15.93 -0.21
N ILE A 132 11.01 -15.89 -1.14
CA ILE A 132 9.63 -15.51 -0.85
C ILE A 132 9.00 -16.51 0.12
N ARG A 133 9.11 -17.83 -0.13
CA ARG A 133 8.53 -18.85 0.74
C ARG A 133 9.11 -18.83 2.16
N ARG A 134 10.40 -18.54 2.30
CA ARG A 134 11.10 -18.46 3.60
C ARG A 134 10.88 -17.14 4.33
N GLY A 135 10.14 -16.19 3.76
CA GLY A 135 9.97 -14.87 4.37
C GLY A 135 11.23 -14.01 4.35
N VAL A 136 12.26 -14.37 3.57
CA VAL A 136 13.54 -13.63 3.52
C VAL A 136 13.55 -12.61 2.36
N GLY A 137 12.65 -12.76 1.38
CA GLY A 137 12.55 -11.87 0.22
C GLY A 137 11.09 -11.63 -0.19
N GLY A 138 10.89 -10.58 -0.98
CA GLY A 138 9.56 -10.11 -1.39
C GLY A 138 9.13 -10.52 -2.78
N ALA A 139 7.82 -10.72 -2.94
CA ALA A 139 7.18 -10.65 -4.24
C ALA A 139 7.23 -9.19 -4.73
N SER A 140 8.08 -8.93 -5.72
CA SER A 140 8.15 -7.63 -6.40
C SER A 140 7.05 -7.52 -7.46
N LEU A 141 6.74 -6.29 -7.88
CA LEU A 141 5.74 -6.05 -8.95
C LEU A 141 6.12 -6.76 -10.26
N ASN A 142 7.41 -6.91 -10.56
CA ASN A 142 7.87 -7.64 -11.74
C ASN A 142 7.53 -9.13 -11.64
N ILE A 143 7.78 -9.76 -10.48
CA ILE A 143 7.44 -11.16 -10.23
C ILE A 143 5.92 -11.36 -10.35
N ILE A 144 5.12 -10.47 -9.76
CA ILE A 144 3.66 -10.54 -9.79
C ILE A 144 3.14 -10.39 -11.24
N ARG A 145 3.69 -9.44 -12.00
CA ARG A 145 3.32 -9.21 -13.40
C ARG A 145 3.66 -10.43 -14.27
N ASP A 146 4.86 -10.97 -14.13
CA ASP A 146 5.31 -12.09 -14.97
C ASP A 146 4.55 -13.37 -14.60
N PHE A 147 4.23 -13.57 -13.31
CA PHE A 147 3.32 -14.63 -12.86
C PHE A 147 1.91 -14.51 -13.47
N GLY A 148 1.32 -13.32 -13.45
CA GLY A 148 -0.03 -13.07 -13.97
C GLY A 148 -0.18 -13.28 -15.47
N LYS A 149 0.91 -13.15 -16.25
CA LYS A 149 0.90 -13.49 -17.68
C LYS A 149 0.79 -14.99 -17.94
N HIS A 150 1.32 -15.82 -17.04
CA HIS A 150 1.36 -17.26 -17.23
C HIS A 150 0.17 -17.98 -16.57
N PHE A 151 -0.34 -17.46 -15.46
CA PHE A 151 -1.46 -18.04 -14.74
C PHE A 151 -2.71 -17.17 -14.87
N GLU A 152 -3.45 -17.32 -15.97
CA GLU A 152 -4.65 -16.51 -16.26
C GLU A 152 -5.72 -16.59 -15.16
N LYS A 153 -5.84 -17.75 -14.51
CA LYS A 153 -6.76 -18.01 -13.39
C LYS A 153 -6.35 -17.32 -12.08
N ALA A 154 -5.13 -16.77 -11.99
CA ALA A 154 -4.68 -16.04 -10.82
C ALA A 154 -5.32 -14.64 -10.77
N ASN A 155 -5.83 -14.23 -9.62
CA ASN A 155 -6.29 -12.86 -9.42
C ASN A 155 -5.12 -11.97 -8.97
N ILE A 156 -4.63 -11.12 -9.89
CA ILE A 156 -3.52 -10.19 -9.62
C ILE A 156 -3.98 -9.00 -8.76
N ASP A 157 -5.22 -8.55 -8.93
CA ASP A 157 -5.77 -7.47 -8.13
C ASP A 157 -5.89 -7.87 -6.66
N PHE A 158 -6.19 -9.13 -6.38
CA PHE A 158 -6.12 -9.68 -5.03
C PHE A 158 -4.71 -9.59 -4.46
N ILE A 159 -3.67 -9.92 -5.24
CA ILE A 159 -2.28 -9.86 -4.76
C ILE A 159 -1.90 -8.41 -4.42
N LEU A 160 -2.25 -7.46 -5.29
CA LEU A 160 -1.87 -6.05 -5.13
C LEU A 160 -2.71 -5.31 -4.07
N THR A 161 -4.01 -5.58 -4.01
CA THR A 161 -4.97 -4.78 -3.21
C THR A 161 -5.52 -5.51 -1.99
N GLY A 162 -5.44 -6.85 -1.97
CA GLY A 162 -6.02 -7.68 -0.93
C GLY A 162 -7.54 -7.82 -1.01
N ARG A 163 -8.17 -7.27 -2.06
CA ARG A 163 -9.62 -7.31 -2.27
C ARG A 163 -9.98 -8.44 -3.23
N GLY A 164 -11.13 -9.06 -3.02
CA GLY A 164 -11.64 -10.13 -3.86
C GLY A 164 -11.06 -11.51 -3.53
N ASN A 165 -11.22 -12.45 -4.46
CA ASN A 165 -10.80 -13.84 -4.28
C ASN A 165 -9.41 -14.10 -4.89
N PRO A 166 -8.60 -15.01 -4.32
CA PRO A 166 -7.27 -15.35 -4.85
C PRO A 166 -7.27 -15.88 -6.28
N LEU A 167 -8.34 -16.56 -6.68
CA LEU A 167 -8.55 -17.05 -8.03
C LEU A 167 -9.62 -16.21 -8.70
N LYS A 168 -9.45 -15.99 -10.00
CA LYS A 168 -10.53 -15.51 -10.84
C LYS A 168 -11.63 -16.55 -10.86
N THR A 169 -12.85 -16.14 -10.54
CA THR A 169 -14.01 -17.03 -10.67
C THR A 169 -14.27 -17.21 -12.18
N GLU A 170 -14.80 -18.34 -12.63
CA GLU A 170 -15.04 -18.59 -14.08
C GLU A 170 -16.02 -17.57 -14.72
N ALA A 171 -16.62 -16.69 -13.92
CA ALA A 171 -17.32 -15.47 -14.36
C ALA A 171 -16.39 -14.29 -14.74
N GLU A 172 -15.06 -14.48 -14.68
CA GLU A 172 -14.03 -13.50 -15.03
C GLU A 172 -13.13 -14.02 -16.18
N THR A 173 -13.71 -14.75 -17.14
CA THR A 173 -13.33 -14.47 -18.52
C THR A 173 -13.64 -13.00 -18.73
N ILE A 174 -12.59 -12.19 -18.90
CA ILE A 174 -12.72 -10.81 -19.35
C ILE A 174 -13.18 -10.89 -20.82
N GLU A 175 -14.46 -11.17 -21.04
CA GLU A 175 -15.22 -10.20 -21.82
C GLU A 175 -15.07 -8.94 -21.00
N ILE A 176 -14.41 -7.91 -21.53
CA ILE A 176 -14.48 -6.59 -20.94
C ILE A 176 -15.99 -6.32 -20.85
N PRO A 177 -16.65 -6.32 -19.67
CA PRO A 177 -18.00 -5.78 -19.65
C PRO A 177 -17.76 -4.34 -20.00
N GLU A 178 -18.29 -3.88 -21.13
CA GLU A 178 -18.24 -2.49 -21.50
C GLU A 178 -18.86 -1.69 -20.35
N SER A 179 -17.99 -1.19 -19.48
CA SER A 179 -18.24 -0.26 -18.41
C SER A 179 -19.15 -0.70 -17.26
N ASN A 180 -18.80 -0.21 -16.08
CA ASN A 180 -19.73 0.02 -14.98
C ASN A 180 -20.73 1.17 -15.31
N ARG A 181 -21.11 1.37 -16.58
CA ARG A 181 -22.20 2.25 -16.99
C ARG A 181 -23.40 1.35 -17.25
N ILE A 182 -24.48 1.59 -16.51
CA ILE A 182 -25.78 1.05 -16.86
C ILE A 182 -26.22 1.84 -18.10
N TYR A 183 -26.09 1.25 -19.28
CA TYR A 183 -26.66 1.80 -20.50
C TYR A 183 -28.15 1.47 -20.52
N ILE A 184 -28.96 2.46 -20.89
CA ILE A 184 -30.37 2.28 -21.24
C ILE A 184 -30.38 2.14 -22.77
N GLU A 185 -30.62 0.94 -23.26
CA GLU A 185 -30.58 0.64 -24.70
C GLU A 185 -31.99 0.52 -25.29
N THR A 186 -33.00 0.33 -24.43
CA THR A 186 -34.39 0.15 -24.86
C THR A 186 -35.31 1.26 -24.34
N GLU A 187 -36.35 1.58 -25.10
CA GLU A 187 -37.39 2.53 -24.70
C GLU A 187 -38.10 2.11 -23.40
N GLY A 188 -38.27 0.80 -23.18
CA GLY A 188 -38.87 0.27 -21.95
C GLY A 188 -38.02 0.51 -20.70
N GLU A 189 -36.69 0.46 -20.82
CA GLU A 189 -35.77 0.78 -19.72
C GLU A 189 -35.74 2.29 -19.42
N TYR A 190 -35.85 3.12 -20.46
CA TYR A 190 -35.99 4.56 -20.33
C TYR A 190 -37.25 4.90 -19.51
N ASP A 191 -38.40 4.36 -19.90
CA ASP A 191 -39.66 4.56 -19.19
C ASP A 191 -39.61 4.07 -17.73
N ALA A 192 -38.91 2.96 -17.49
CA ALA A 192 -38.72 2.44 -16.14
C ALA A 192 -37.83 3.35 -15.28
N ALA A 193 -36.79 3.96 -15.85
CA ALA A 193 -35.92 4.91 -15.17
C ALA A 193 -36.66 6.21 -14.82
N VAL A 194 -37.46 6.74 -15.75
CA VAL A 194 -38.31 7.91 -15.53
C VAL A 194 -39.36 7.62 -14.45
N LYS A 195 -40.01 6.44 -14.49
CA LYS A 195 -40.95 6.01 -13.44
C LYS A 195 -40.32 5.88 -12.05
N LYS A 196 -39.03 5.55 -11.99
CA LYS A 196 -38.25 5.52 -10.74
C LYS A 196 -37.83 6.91 -10.24
N GLY A 197 -38.19 7.97 -10.96
CA GLY A 197 -37.88 9.36 -10.58
C GLY A 197 -36.44 9.78 -10.89
N LEU A 198 -35.75 9.08 -11.81
CA LEU A 198 -34.42 9.47 -12.24
C LEU A 198 -34.51 10.63 -13.24
N HIS A 199 -33.81 11.72 -12.95
CA HIS A 199 -33.68 12.87 -13.85
C HIS A 199 -32.63 12.57 -14.93
N LEU A 200 -33.09 12.22 -16.12
CA LEU A 200 -32.23 11.89 -17.27
C LEU A 200 -31.94 13.14 -18.10
N LEU A 201 -30.67 13.44 -18.31
CA LEU A 201 -30.16 14.61 -19.04
C LEU A 201 -29.87 14.26 -20.50
N PRO A 202 -30.46 14.93 -21.49
CA PRO A 202 -30.13 14.70 -22.90
C PRO A 202 -28.71 15.17 -23.23
N GLU A 203 -27.99 14.39 -24.03
CA GLU A 203 -26.74 14.79 -24.67
C GLU A 203 -27.05 15.50 -25.98
N VAL A 204 -26.55 16.73 -26.11
CA VAL A 204 -26.68 17.56 -27.30
C VAL A 204 -25.31 17.92 -27.86
N SER A 205 -25.20 18.00 -29.19
CA SER A 205 -24.00 18.45 -29.89
C SER A 205 -24.21 19.86 -30.45
N PHE A 206 -23.82 20.90 -29.71
CA PHE A 206 -23.91 22.28 -30.21
C PHE A 206 -22.55 22.81 -30.65
N LYS A 207 -22.56 23.71 -31.65
CA LYS A 207 -21.40 24.54 -32.01
C LYS A 207 -21.51 25.88 -31.29
N PHE A 208 -20.63 26.14 -30.33
CA PHE A 208 -20.69 27.36 -29.53
C PHE A 208 -20.35 28.60 -30.38
N ALA A 209 -21.30 29.53 -30.53
CA ALA A 209 -21.08 30.85 -31.09
C ALA A 209 -21.27 31.91 -29.98
N ALA A 210 -20.41 32.93 -29.96
CA ALA A 210 -20.47 33.98 -28.95
C ALA A 210 -21.84 34.69 -28.99
N GLY A 211 -22.57 34.68 -27.85
CA GLY A 211 -23.86 35.37 -27.69
C GLY A 211 -25.10 34.48 -27.52
N GLN A 212 -24.96 33.15 -27.56
CA GLN A 212 -26.08 32.24 -27.28
C GLN A 212 -26.26 32.00 -25.77
N TYR A 213 -27.49 32.23 -25.26
CA TYR A 213 -27.88 32.05 -23.85
C TYR A 213 -28.73 30.80 -23.58
N GLN A 214 -29.23 30.12 -24.63
CA GLN A 214 -30.08 28.94 -24.50
C GLN A 214 -29.34 27.72 -25.06
N LEU A 215 -29.27 26.64 -24.25
CA LEU A 215 -28.52 25.42 -24.56
C LEU A 215 -29.30 24.42 -25.43
N ILE A 216 -30.63 24.57 -25.53
CA ILE A 216 -31.50 23.59 -26.21
C ILE A 216 -32.35 24.33 -27.25
N ASN A 217 -31.86 24.43 -28.47
CA ASN A 217 -32.73 24.70 -29.62
C ASN A 217 -33.37 23.37 -30.02
N ILE A 218 -34.70 23.39 -30.19
CA ILE A 218 -35.59 22.23 -30.34
C ILE A 218 -35.30 21.38 -31.61
N SER A 219 -34.25 21.70 -32.38
CA SER A 219 -33.93 21.09 -33.67
C SER A 219 -32.61 20.31 -33.70
N GLU A 220 -31.99 20.00 -32.56
CA GLU A 220 -30.77 19.21 -32.52
C GLU A 220 -31.06 17.74 -32.14
N ASP A 221 -30.42 16.81 -32.86
CA ASP A 221 -30.60 15.38 -32.67
C ASP A 221 -29.98 14.94 -31.34
N ILE A 222 -30.82 14.48 -30.40
CA ILE A 222 -30.38 13.90 -29.13
C ILE A 222 -29.71 12.55 -29.42
N THR A 223 -28.46 12.40 -28.97
CA THR A 223 -27.69 11.16 -29.23
C THR A 223 -27.71 10.18 -28.07
N ARG A 224 -27.90 10.66 -26.83
CA ARG A 224 -27.78 9.88 -25.60
C ARG A 224 -28.49 10.56 -24.42
N TYR A 225 -28.82 9.80 -23.38
CA TYR A 225 -29.22 10.32 -22.08
C TYR A 225 -28.21 9.95 -20.99
N TRP A 226 -28.02 10.86 -20.02
CA TRP A 226 -27.10 10.71 -18.89
C TRP A 226 -27.83 10.84 -17.56
N TYR A 227 -27.42 10.07 -16.56
CA TYR A 227 -27.85 10.25 -15.18
C TYR A 227 -26.66 10.72 -14.34
N LEU A 228 -26.78 11.90 -13.73
CA LEU A 228 -25.77 12.49 -12.84
C LEU A 228 -26.40 12.69 -11.45
N PRO A 229 -26.06 11.88 -10.43
CA PRO A 229 -26.73 11.93 -9.13
C PRO A 229 -26.52 13.25 -8.38
N ASP A 230 -25.41 13.94 -8.66
CA ASP A 230 -25.04 15.19 -7.98
C ASP A 230 -25.50 16.45 -8.71
N CYS A 231 -26.19 16.35 -9.86
CA CYS A 231 -26.70 17.53 -10.57
C CYS A 231 -28.20 17.74 -10.38
N LYS A 232 -28.59 18.89 -9.81
CA LYS A 232 -29.99 19.23 -9.49
C LYS A 232 -30.62 20.20 -10.49
N ASP A 233 -29.80 21.03 -11.14
CA ASP A 233 -30.18 22.14 -12.00
C ASP A 233 -29.64 21.99 -13.44
N CYS A 234 -29.08 20.84 -13.79
CA CYS A 234 -28.68 20.53 -15.16
C CYS A 234 -29.91 20.36 -16.07
N GLU A 235 -29.88 21.02 -17.22
CA GLU A 235 -30.86 20.85 -18.30
C GLU A 235 -30.41 19.83 -19.35
N GLY A 236 -29.09 19.62 -19.50
CA GLY A 236 -28.53 18.70 -20.48
C GLY A 236 -27.02 18.55 -20.34
N VAL A 237 -26.46 17.59 -21.08
CA VAL A 237 -25.02 17.36 -21.21
C VAL A 237 -24.61 17.81 -22.62
N ALA A 238 -23.49 18.51 -22.73
CA ALA A 238 -23.00 19.02 -24.00
C ALA A 238 -21.66 18.40 -24.36
N GLN A 239 -21.56 17.84 -25.57
CA GLN A 239 -20.27 17.41 -26.11
C GLN A 239 -19.59 18.59 -26.80
N VAL A 240 -18.53 19.13 -26.19
CA VAL A 240 -17.72 20.21 -26.77
C VAL A 240 -16.42 19.62 -27.33
N VAL A 241 -16.27 19.68 -28.66
CA VAL A 241 -15.02 19.29 -29.34
C VAL A 241 -14.19 20.55 -29.61
N GLY A 242 -13.13 20.74 -28.84
CA GLY A 242 -12.17 21.82 -29.05
C GLY A 242 -10.81 21.27 -29.45
N ASN A 243 -10.25 21.73 -30.57
CA ASN A 243 -8.82 21.56 -30.84
C ASN A 243 -8.05 22.54 -29.95
N SER A 244 -7.68 22.10 -28.74
CA SER A 244 -6.97 22.93 -27.75
C SER A 244 -5.58 23.41 -28.19
N MET A 245 -5.12 22.98 -29.37
CA MET A 245 -3.85 23.34 -30.01
C MET A 245 -4.08 23.51 -31.52
N ALA A 246 -5.06 24.30 -31.96
CA ALA A 246 -5.01 24.80 -33.33
C ALA A 246 -3.74 25.68 -33.43
N PRO A 247 -2.72 25.32 -34.24
CA PRO A 247 -1.54 26.15 -34.36
C PRO A 247 -2.00 27.51 -34.85
N THR A 248 -1.66 28.55 -34.09
CA THR A 248 -1.74 29.93 -34.58
C THR A 248 -0.97 29.94 -35.89
N LEU A 249 -1.68 30.08 -37.01
CA LEU A 249 -1.05 30.30 -38.29
C LEU A 249 -0.21 31.58 -38.11
N LEU A 250 1.10 31.39 -37.90
CA LEU A 250 2.07 32.45 -38.05
C LEU A 250 1.87 32.95 -39.47
N ARG A 251 1.23 34.12 -39.59
CA ARG A 251 1.18 34.88 -40.82
C ARG A 251 2.62 34.94 -41.31
N ASP A 252 2.87 34.28 -42.44
CA ASP A 252 4.11 34.46 -43.18
C ASP A 252 4.36 35.97 -43.28
N ALA A 253 5.43 36.40 -42.63
CA ALA A 253 6.02 37.70 -42.89
C ALA A 253 6.59 37.62 -44.31
N GLY A 254 5.71 37.87 -45.28
CA GLY A 254 6.04 38.09 -46.67
C GLY A 254 6.98 39.29 -46.77
N SER A 255 8.25 38.95 -46.91
CA SER A 255 9.33 39.68 -47.58
C SER A 255 8.88 40.76 -48.57
N ARG A 256 9.50 41.95 -48.41
CA ARG A 256 9.89 42.96 -49.41
C ARG A 256 8.83 43.48 -50.39
#